data_AF-G7TDU7-F1
#
_entry.id   AF-G7TDU7-F1
#
_cell.length_a   1.000
_cell.length_b   1.000
_cell.length_c   1.000
_cell.angle_alpha   90.00
_cell.angle_beta   90.00
_cell.angle_gamma   90.00
#
_symmetry.space_group_name_H-M   'P 1'
#
loop_
_entity.id
_entity.type
_entity.pdbx_description
1 polymer ?
#
loop_
_entity_poly.entity_id
_entity_poly.type
_entity_poly.pdbx_seq_one_letter_code
_entity_poly.pdbx_strand_id
1 'polypeptide(L)'
;MNASFLLHPYSPILWRYWMAFNDFQHDQGGDPFVGAKLGNLLLAGGFRDVQTQIKTLHLDNREPGRRKTMIGFRDEVLLSAANQLLQAGAVDAATVDGMRRELAQVHSNPNAAVFYLFVQARATVY
;
A
#
# COMPACT_ATOMS: atom_id res chain seq x y z
N MET A 1 -2.33 -2.37 -11.67
CA MET A 1 -1.73 -3.01 -10.49
C MET A 1 -0.87 -2.01 -9.73
N ASN A 2 -0.97 -1.91 -8.40
CA ASN A 2 -0.25 -0.88 -7.63
C ASN A 2 1.19 -1.35 -7.38
N ALA A 3 2.03 -1.10 -8.37
CA ALA A 3 3.43 -1.51 -8.40
C ALA A 3 4.36 -0.56 -7.62
N SER A 4 3.80 0.43 -6.90
CA SER A 4 4.63 1.41 -6.20
C SER A 4 5.06 0.95 -4.81
N PHE A 5 4.52 -0.16 -4.28
CA PHE A 5 4.90 -0.71 -2.98
C PHE A 5 5.81 -1.93 -3.13
N LEU A 6 7.00 -1.85 -2.51
CA LEU A 6 8.00 -2.91 -2.51
C LEU A 6 8.54 -3.13 -1.11
N LEU A 7 8.85 -4.39 -0.83
CA LEU A 7 9.50 -4.84 0.40
C LEU A 7 10.72 -5.69 0.05
N HIS A 8 11.75 -5.57 0.87
CA HIS A 8 12.88 -6.48 0.92
C HIS A 8 12.93 -7.14 2.30
N PRO A 9 13.13 -8.47 2.40
CA PRO A 9 13.28 -9.44 1.31
C PRO A 9 12.01 -9.57 0.46
N TYR A 10 12.14 -10.18 -0.73
CA TYR A 10 10.99 -10.41 -1.60
C TYR A 10 10.02 -11.39 -0.95
N SER A 11 8.75 -10.98 -0.85
CA SER A 11 7.69 -11.68 -0.12
C SER A 11 6.55 -12.03 -1.10
N PRO A 12 6.61 -13.18 -1.79
CA PRO A 12 5.69 -13.52 -2.87
C PRO A 12 4.24 -13.73 -2.40
N ILE A 13 4.01 -14.32 -1.23
CA ILE A 13 2.65 -14.55 -0.72
C ILE A 13 2.01 -13.22 -0.30
N LEU A 14 2.77 -12.36 0.35
CA LEU A 14 2.38 -11.00 0.66
C LEU A 14 2.08 -10.19 -0.60
N TRP A 15 2.87 -10.36 -1.66
CA TRP A 15 2.58 -9.73 -2.96
C TRP A 15 1.27 -10.25 -3.57
N ARG A 16 1.01 -11.56 -3.53
CA ARG A 16 -0.25 -12.16 -3.96
C ARG A 16 -1.44 -11.62 -3.15
N TYR A 17 -1.30 -11.54 -1.84
CA TYR A 17 -2.31 -10.96 -0.96
C TYR A 17 -2.56 -9.48 -1.29
N TRP A 18 -1.49 -8.69 -1.52
CA TRP A 18 -1.60 -7.28 -1.88
C TRP A 18 -2.32 -7.06 -3.21
N MET A 19 -2.10 -7.91 -4.21
CA MET A 19 -2.85 -7.85 -5.47
C MET A 19 -4.34 -8.12 -5.23
N ALA A 20 -4.67 -9.18 -4.52
CA ALA A 20 -6.07 -9.51 -4.18
C ALA A 20 -6.74 -8.39 -3.36
N PHE A 21 -6.01 -7.75 -2.45
CA PHE A 21 -6.50 -6.59 -1.70
C PHE A 21 -6.87 -5.42 -2.62
N ASN A 22 -6.01 -5.09 -3.59
CA ASN A 22 -6.27 -4.00 -4.54
C ASN A 22 -7.45 -4.31 -5.46
N ASP A 23 -7.53 -5.56 -5.95
CA ASP A 23 -8.64 -5.99 -6.80
C ASP A 23 -9.95 -5.96 -6.02
N PHE A 24 -9.95 -6.46 -4.77
CA PHE A 24 -11.11 -6.37 -3.89
C PHE A 24 -11.53 -4.92 -3.62
N GLN A 25 -10.57 -4.01 -3.38
CA GLN A 25 -10.90 -2.59 -3.23
C GLN A 25 -11.57 -2.04 -4.49
N HIS A 26 -11.11 -2.42 -5.68
CA HIS A 26 -11.70 -2.01 -6.94
C HIS A 26 -13.12 -2.55 -7.12
N ASP A 27 -13.32 -3.83 -6.86
CA ASP A 27 -14.62 -4.51 -6.98
C ASP A 27 -15.66 -3.94 -6.01
N GLN A 28 -15.22 -3.43 -4.86
CA GLN A 28 -16.07 -2.73 -3.88
C GLN A 28 -16.31 -1.24 -4.23
N GLY A 29 -15.97 -0.79 -5.44
CA GLY A 29 -16.19 0.58 -5.91
C GLY A 29 -15.12 1.58 -5.46
N GLY A 30 -14.04 1.11 -4.83
CA GLY A 30 -12.86 1.91 -4.52
C GLY A 30 -11.92 2.05 -5.73
N ASP A 31 -10.88 2.86 -5.55
CA ASP A 31 -9.87 3.07 -6.58
C ASP A 31 -8.45 2.99 -5.97
N PRO A 32 -7.79 1.81 -6.02
CA PRO A 32 -6.42 1.66 -5.54
C PRO A 32 -5.39 2.53 -6.29
N PHE A 33 -5.80 3.12 -7.42
CA PHE A 33 -4.97 3.99 -8.27
C PHE A 33 -5.37 5.46 -8.19
N VAL A 34 -6.23 5.84 -7.24
CA VAL A 34 -6.80 7.20 -7.14
C VAL A 34 -5.71 8.28 -7.12
N GLY A 35 -4.55 7.99 -6.53
CA GLY A 35 -3.38 8.87 -6.53
C GLY A 35 -3.01 9.39 -7.93
N ALA A 36 -2.98 8.51 -8.93
CA ALA A 36 -2.65 8.87 -10.31
C ALA A 36 -3.74 9.72 -10.98
N LYS A 37 -4.96 9.72 -10.44
CA LYS A 37 -6.12 10.44 -10.96
C LYS A 37 -6.37 11.78 -10.24
N LEU A 38 -5.64 12.09 -9.16
CA LEU A 38 -5.89 13.25 -8.31
C LEU A 38 -5.95 14.57 -9.09
N GLY A 39 -5.07 14.78 -10.08
CA GLY A 39 -5.09 15.99 -10.90
C GLY A 39 -6.42 16.18 -11.64
N ASN A 40 -6.88 15.14 -12.33
CA ASN A 40 -8.15 15.16 -13.07
C ASN A 40 -9.35 15.29 -12.13
N LEU A 41 -9.33 14.60 -10.99
CA LEU A 41 -10.39 14.65 -10.00
C LEU A 41 -10.57 16.06 -9.42
N LEU A 42 -9.46 16.74 -9.10
CA LEU A 42 -9.49 18.11 -8.57
C LEU A 42 -9.98 19.10 -9.63
N LEU A 43 -9.51 19.00 -10.87
CA LEU A 43 -9.99 19.84 -11.97
C LEU A 43 -11.49 19.66 -12.22
N ALA A 44 -11.97 18.42 -12.25
CA ALA A 44 -13.39 18.11 -12.41
C ALA A 44 -14.25 18.64 -11.24
N GLY A 45 -13.67 18.71 -10.03
CA GLY A 45 -14.29 19.31 -8.85
C GLY A 45 -14.27 20.84 -8.82
N GLY A 46 -13.76 21.51 -9.87
CA GLY A 46 -13.72 22.98 -9.95
C GLY A 46 -12.55 23.63 -9.21
N PHE A 47 -11.62 22.84 -8.67
CA PHE A 47 -10.42 23.37 -8.03
C PHE A 47 -9.49 24.02 -9.07
N ARG A 48 -8.70 24.98 -8.61
CA ARG A 48 -7.70 25.69 -9.43
C ARG A 48 -6.31 25.55 -8.85
N ASP A 49 -5.31 25.97 -9.63
CA ASP A 49 -3.89 25.86 -9.31
C ASP A 49 -3.49 24.45 -8.86
N VAL A 50 -4.03 23.44 -9.54
CA VAL A 50 -3.83 22.02 -9.20
C VAL A 50 -2.37 21.63 -9.47
N GLN A 51 -1.67 21.28 -8.41
CA GLN A 51 -0.30 20.77 -8.45
C GLN A 51 -0.28 19.35 -7.88
N THR A 52 0.46 18.45 -8.53
CA THR A 52 0.71 17.11 -8.03
C THR A 52 2.20 16.91 -7.77
N GLN A 53 2.51 16.11 -6.76
CA GLN A 53 3.87 15.72 -6.44
C GLN A 53 3.91 14.24 -6.11
N ILE A 54 4.86 13.53 -6.72
CA ILE A 54 5.20 12.17 -6.31
C ILE A 54 5.96 12.26 -4.99
N LYS A 55 5.43 11.61 -3.96
CA LYS A 55 6.08 11.43 -2.67
C LYS A 55 6.68 10.03 -2.61
N THR A 56 7.91 9.96 -2.10
CA THR A 56 8.65 8.72 -1.96
C THR A 56 8.89 8.44 -0.49
N LEU A 57 8.58 7.22 -0.06
CA LEU A 57 9.06 6.64 1.18
C LEU A 57 10.08 5.56 0.80
N HIS A 58 11.34 5.82 1.12
CA HIS A 58 12.43 4.86 0.96
C HIS A 58 13.10 4.69 2.32
N LEU A 59 12.76 3.61 3.02
CA LEU A 59 13.22 3.34 4.37
C LEU A 59 14.05 2.06 4.39
N ASP A 60 15.28 2.19 4.88
CA ASP A 60 16.25 1.11 5.01
C ASP A 60 17.09 1.31 6.29
N ASN A 61 18.28 0.72 6.35
CA ASN A 61 19.18 0.79 7.50
C ASN A 61 19.68 2.20 7.85
N ARG A 62 19.50 3.20 6.98
CA ARG A 62 19.76 4.60 7.32
C ARG A 62 18.78 5.15 8.35
N GLU A 63 17.57 4.59 8.42
CA GLU A 63 16.48 5.04 9.29
C GLU A 63 15.75 3.87 9.99
N PRO A 64 16.46 3.04 10.78
CA PRO A 64 15.95 1.75 11.24
C PRO A 64 14.71 1.85 12.13
N GLY A 65 14.61 2.90 12.96
CA GLY A 65 13.42 3.17 13.78
C GLY A 65 12.19 3.47 12.93
N ARG A 66 12.30 4.41 11.98
CA ARG A 66 11.21 4.77 11.07
C ARG A 66 10.82 3.61 10.17
N ARG A 67 11.78 2.82 9.69
CA ARG A 67 11.53 1.59 8.93
C ARG A 67 10.65 0.63 9.74
N LYS A 68 11.01 0.35 11.00
CA LYS A 68 10.25 -0.56 11.86
C LYS A 68 8.82 -0.08 12.09
N THR A 69 8.65 1.21 12.38
CA THR A 69 7.31 1.83 12.51
C THR A 69 6.49 1.69 11.22
N MET A 70 7.09 1.95 10.05
CA MET A 70 6.40 1.85 8.77
C MET A 70 5.97 0.42 8.44
N ILE A 71 6.83 -0.58 8.71
CA ILE A 71 6.48 -1.99 8.53
C ILE A 71 5.28 -2.33 9.43
N GLY A 72 5.35 -2.03 10.73
CA GLY A 72 4.25 -2.31 11.66
C GLY A 72 2.93 -1.64 11.27
N PHE A 73 2.98 -0.37 10.86
CA PHE A 73 1.79 0.33 10.36
C PHE A 73 1.19 -0.36 9.13
N ARG A 74 2.02 -0.83 8.19
CA ARG A 74 1.53 -1.57 7.02
C ARG A 74 0.93 -2.92 7.40
N ASP A 75 1.49 -3.61 8.39
CA ASP A 75 0.95 -4.87 8.88
C ASP A 75 -0.49 -4.67 9.36
N GLU A 76 -0.74 -3.63 10.15
CA GLU A 76 -2.10 -3.30 10.64
C GLU A 76 -3.07 -3.02 9.48
N VAL A 77 -2.65 -2.22 8.50
CA VAL A 77 -3.48 -1.90 7.33
C VAL A 77 -3.80 -3.15 6.52
N LEU A 78 -2.81 -3.97 6.20
CA LEU A 78 -3.00 -5.18 5.41
C LEU A 78 -3.89 -6.20 6.14
N LEU A 79 -3.69 -6.37 7.44
CA LEU A 79 -4.45 -7.31 8.25
C LEU A 79 -5.88 -6.86 8.52
N SER A 80 -6.16 -5.55 8.47
CA SER A 80 -7.50 -4.99 8.70
C SER A 80 -8.56 -5.55 7.74
N ALA A 81 -8.18 -5.89 6.50
CA ALA A 81 -9.09 -6.45 5.50
C ALA A 81 -9.07 -7.99 5.42
N ALA A 82 -8.22 -8.68 6.18
CA ALA A 82 -8.00 -10.11 6.02
C ALA A 82 -9.30 -10.93 6.15
N ASN A 83 -10.13 -10.60 7.14
CA ASN A 83 -11.41 -11.28 7.35
C ASN A 83 -12.40 -11.03 6.20
N GLN A 84 -12.43 -9.80 5.67
CA GLN A 84 -13.33 -9.44 4.57
C GLN A 84 -12.90 -10.15 3.28
N LEU A 85 -11.60 -10.18 3.00
CA LEU A 85 -11.03 -10.88 1.85
C LEU A 85 -11.26 -12.40 1.91
N LEU A 86 -11.15 -13.01 3.10
CA LEU A 86 -11.47 -14.42 3.32
C LEU A 86 -12.96 -14.71 3.10
N GLN A 87 -13.84 -13.88 3.68
CA GLN A 87 -15.30 -14.03 3.53
C GLN A 87 -15.76 -13.86 2.08
N ALA A 88 -15.13 -12.95 1.35
CA ALA A 88 -15.39 -12.73 -0.07
C ALA A 88 -14.75 -13.77 -0.99
N GLY A 89 -13.93 -14.69 -0.47
CA GLY A 89 -13.20 -15.68 -1.27
C GLY A 89 -12.09 -15.09 -2.14
N ALA A 90 -11.71 -13.82 -1.93
CA ALA A 90 -10.64 -13.15 -2.67
C ALA A 90 -9.25 -13.73 -2.31
N VAL A 91 -9.12 -14.30 -1.11
CA VAL A 91 -7.94 -15.04 -0.64
C VAL A 91 -8.36 -16.26 0.15
N ASP A 92 -7.46 -17.24 0.27
CA ASP A 92 -7.63 -18.42 1.13
C ASP A 92 -6.85 -18.27 2.46
N ALA A 93 -7.14 -19.15 3.42
CA ALA A 93 -6.47 -19.16 4.72
C ALA A 93 -4.94 -19.33 4.58
N ALA A 94 -4.49 -20.15 3.63
CA ALA A 94 -3.08 -20.39 3.38
C ALA A 94 -2.34 -19.11 2.93
N THR A 95 -3.00 -18.26 2.13
CA THR A 95 -2.50 -16.97 1.66
C THR A 95 -2.40 -15.98 2.82
N VAL A 96 -3.41 -15.93 3.69
CA VAL A 96 -3.38 -15.07 4.89
C VAL A 96 -2.27 -15.50 5.85
N ASP A 97 -2.15 -16.79 6.11
CA ASP A 97 -1.11 -17.33 6.99
C ASP A 97 0.29 -17.12 6.41
N GLY A 98 0.46 -17.33 5.11
CA GLY A 98 1.73 -17.08 4.43
C GLY A 98 2.11 -15.61 4.43
N MET A 99 1.14 -14.70 4.21
CA MET A 99 1.35 -13.26 4.32
C MET A 99 1.80 -12.86 5.73
N ARG A 100 1.16 -13.39 6.78
CA ARG A 100 1.59 -13.15 8.18
C ARG A 100 3.02 -13.61 8.44
N ARG A 101 3.40 -14.80 7.95
CA ARG A 101 4.77 -15.32 8.07
C ARG A 101 5.79 -14.43 7.36
N GLU A 102 5.50 -14.02 6.13
CA GLU A 102 6.40 -13.18 5.35
C GLU A 102 6.54 -11.77 5.94
N LEU A 103 5.46 -11.18 6.49
CA LEU A 103 5.55 -9.91 7.23
C LEU A 103 6.45 -10.04 8.47
N ALA A 104 6.30 -11.12 9.24
CA ALA A 104 7.17 -11.37 10.40
C ALA A 104 8.65 -11.53 9.99
N GLN A 105 8.93 -12.15 8.84
CA GLN A 105 10.28 -12.24 8.27
C GLN A 105 10.83 -10.86 7.87
N VAL A 106 10.03 -10.04 7.18
CA VAL A 106 10.42 -8.67 6.81
C VAL A 106 10.70 -7.84 8.07
N HIS A 107 9.84 -7.93 9.08
CA HIS A 107 10.00 -7.17 10.32
C HIS A 107 11.25 -7.57 11.13
N SER A 108 11.61 -8.86 11.13
CA SER A 108 12.79 -9.37 11.84
C SER A 108 14.09 -9.24 11.06
N ASN A 109 14.04 -8.97 9.75
CA ASN A 109 15.23 -8.89 8.92
C ASN A 109 16.00 -7.57 9.18
N PRO A 110 17.27 -7.63 9.63
CA PRO A 110 18.05 -6.42 9.89
C PRO A 110 18.30 -5.61 8.62
N ASN A 111 18.25 -6.22 7.44
CA ASN A 111 18.45 -5.58 6.14
C ASN A 111 17.14 -5.28 5.41
N ALA A 112 16.00 -5.33 6.10
CA ALA A 112 14.73 -5.00 5.49
C ALA A 112 14.73 -3.60 4.84
N ALA A 113 14.04 -3.48 3.72
CA ALA A 113 13.83 -2.20 3.06
C ALA A 113 12.36 -2.06 2.64
N VAL A 114 11.84 -0.86 2.75
CA VAL A 114 10.48 -0.50 2.34
C VAL A 114 10.60 0.62 1.32
N PHE A 115 10.00 0.42 0.16
CA PHE A 115 9.89 1.45 -0.86
C PHE A 115 8.42 1.65 -1.23
N TYR A 116 7.97 2.89 -1.21
CA TYR A 116 6.60 3.25 -1.57
C TYR A 116 6.54 4.60 -2.28
N LEU A 117 5.85 4.64 -3.43
CA LEU A 117 5.50 5.90 -4.11
C LEU A 117 3.99 6.15 -4.02
N PHE A 118 3.63 7.39 -3.73
CA PHE A 118 2.24 7.84 -3.78
C PHE A 118 2.19 9.28 -4.29
N VAL A 119 1.04 9.67 -4.85
CA VAL A 119 0.84 11.03 -5.35
C VAL A 119 0.12 11.85 -4.28
N GLN A 120 0.65 13.03 -4.00
CA GLN A 120 -0.04 14.06 -3.23
C GLN A 120 -0.44 15.17 -4.19
N ALA A 121 -1.61 15.76 -3.98
CA ALA A 121 -2.05 16.93 -4.72
C ALA A 121 -2.34 18.11 -3.78
N ARG A 122 -2.12 19.32 -4.27
CA ARG A 122 -2.53 20.58 -3.64
C ARG A 122 -3.29 21.39 -4.67
N ALA A 123 -4.37 22.03 -4.23
CA ALA A 123 -5.16 22.93 -5.06
C ALA A 123 -5.86 23.97 -4.18
N THR A 124 -6.45 24.99 -4.79
CA THR A 124 -7.19 26.06 -4.12
C THR A 124 -8.66 26.05 -4.54
N VAL A 125 -9.52 26.52 -3.64
CA VAL A 125 -10.94 26.80 -3.87
C VAL A 125 -11.13 28.31 -3.72
N TYR A 126 -11.97 28.92 -4.55
CA TYR A 126 -12.41 30.30 -4.35
C TYR A 126 -13.54 30.37 -3.33
#